data_AF-A0A966J6Y5-F1
#
_entry.id   AF-A0A966J6Y5-F1
#
_cell.length_a   1.000
_cell.length_b   1.000
_cell.length_c   1.000
_cell.angle_alpha   90.00
_cell.angle_beta   90.00
_cell.angle_gamma   90.00
#
_symmetry.space_group_name_H-M   'P 1'
#
loop_
_entity.id
_entity.type
_entity.pdbx_description
1 polymer ?
#
loop_
_entity_poly.entity_id
_entity_poly.type
_entity_poly.pdbx_seq_one_letter_code
_entity_poly.pdbx_strand_id
1 'polypeptide(L)'
;MLEAKKRWNCASPLPAADYDGQRARWSKLSSEIYAAAFTEIKGMKDVQAIEFVGEGTPPQGLKPAQPGDTRVVLIFGPSTSTAWKKGAWTDEMKAALARHQAAGRKVGVVHLGNPYGLRGQSVASLAGLWVGYENTPETRQLAVSVVRGEHAATGTLPVNGIPAPKMLQAVDLKTAGFSADLDRNVAAVVQRGLDAKAYPGCQVLVARHGEVVLHKGYGTLDGTAPVTPETVYDIASVTKIMASVPLLLEAYDEEGPGFLVRTMDQLLPELRGTAIGRAKVQDVLAHQSGLPAWLPFYTSMLRQDGGYDHHYLRTVRDTVYRLPVAPGIWAAEWMHDTLIARIARAPLGPKSYEYSDLGYYLFQRYLERRDGRSMERQLEDDWYGP
;
A
#
# COMPACT_ATOMS: atom_id res chain seq x y z
N MET A 1 -10.62 6.17 39.52
CA MET A 1 -10.63 6.38 38.06
C MET A 1 -12.01 6.09 37.45
N LEU A 2 -13.05 6.57 38.12
CA LEU A 2 -14.37 6.87 37.58
C LEU A 2 -14.42 8.40 37.54
N GLU A 3 -14.85 8.98 36.42
CA GLU A 3 -15.33 10.35 36.20
C GLU A 3 -14.76 10.92 34.89
N ALA A 4 -15.47 10.65 33.78
CA ALA A 4 -15.48 11.50 32.59
C ALA A 4 -16.65 11.11 31.67
N LYS A 5 -17.88 11.16 32.21
CA LYS A 5 -19.11 11.15 31.42
C LYS A 5 -20.05 12.20 32.01
N LYS A 6 -19.99 13.42 31.49
CA LYS A 6 -21.05 14.44 31.55
C LYS A 6 -20.61 15.69 30.77
N ARG A 7 -21.20 15.90 29.59
CA ARG A 7 -21.74 17.18 29.09
C ARG A 7 -22.20 17.01 27.65
N TRP A 8 -23.49 16.78 27.48
CA TRP A 8 -24.26 16.96 26.24
C TRP A 8 -25.51 17.75 26.63
N ASN A 9 -25.63 19.00 26.15
CA ASN A 9 -26.76 19.51 25.37
C ASN A 9 -26.72 21.03 25.16
N CYS A 10 -26.96 21.40 23.90
CA CYS A 10 -27.58 22.62 23.35
C CYS A 10 -26.96 24.01 23.61
N ALA A 11 -26.40 24.63 22.56
CA ALA A 11 -26.59 26.07 22.27
C ALA A 11 -26.28 26.38 20.78
N SER A 12 -27.23 27.05 20.11
CA SER A 12 -27.26 27.86 18.88
C SER A 12 -26.27 27.64 17.71
N PRO A 13 -26.72 27.77 16.44
CA PRO A 13 -25.83 27.70 15.27
C PRO A 13 -24.86 28.88 15.21
N LEU A 14 -23.59 28.60 14.91
CA LEU A 14 -22.53 29.59 14.75
C LEU A 14 -22.60 30.31 13.37
N PRO A 15 -22.20 31.59 13.27
CA PRO A 15 -22.22 32.37 12.02
C PRO A 15 -21.12 31.97 11.02
N ALA A 16 -21.35 32.31 9.74
CA ALA A 16 -20.66 31.85 8.53
C ALA A 16 -19.16 32.21 8.35
N ALA A 17 -18.44 32.63 9.40
CA ALA A 17 -17.05 33.12 9.31
C ALA A 17 -15.96 32.11 9.70
N ASP A 18 -16.27 30.82 9.83
CA ASP A 18 -15.36 29.84 10.45
C ASP A 18 -14.89 28.70 9.52
N TYR A 19 -14.37 29.06 8.34
CA TYR A 19 -13.87 28.07 7.37
C TYR A 19 -12.53 27.41 7.78
N ASP A 20 -11.68 28.09 8.55
CA ASP A 20 -10.41 27.52 9.05
C ASP A 20 -10.60 26.59 10.25
N GLY A 21 -11.53 26.93 11.16
CA GLY A 21 -11.97 26.03 12.23
C GLY A 21 -12.68 24.80 11.69
N GLN A 22 -13.47 24.95 10.62
CA GLN A 22 -14.06 23.82 9.91
C GLN A 22 -12.98 22.92 9.29
N ARG A 23 -11.97 23.45 8.57
CA ARG A 23 -10.88 22.62 8.00
C ARG A 23 -10.13 21.79 9.04
N ALA A 24 -9.77 22.39 10.18
CA ALA A 24 -9.12 21.65 11.27
C ALA A 24 -10.05 20.59 11.89
N ARG A 25 -11.35 20.90 11.98
CA ARG A 25 -12.39 19.98 12.46
C ARG A 25 -12.67 18.85 11.46
N TRP A 26 -12.61 19.11 10.16
CA TRP A 26 -12.71 18.13 9.06
C TRP A 26 -11.48 17.23 8.98
N SER A 27 -10.28 17.78 9.16
CA SER A 27 -9.04 16.99 9.29
C SER A 27 -9.08 16.08 10.52
N LYS A 28 -9.69 16.54 11.62
CA LYS A 28 -9.92 15.71 12.82
C LYS A 28 -11.03 14.67 12.61
N LEU A 29 -12.16 15.03 12.01
CA LEU A 29 -13.26 14.11 11.73
C LEU A 29 -12.88 13.03 10.69
N SER A 30 -12.03 13.35 9.72
CA SER A 30 -11.50 12.36 8.76
C SER A 30 -10.55 11.38 9.42
N SER A 31 -9.82 11.78 10.46
CA SER A 31 -9.04 10.87 11.30
C SER A 31 -9.92 9.95 12.18
N GLU A 32 -11.20 10.32 12.40
CA GLU A 32 -12.22 9.50 13.08
C GLU A 32 -13.02 8.59 12.13
N ILE A 33 -12.81 8.72 10.81
CA ILE A 33 -13.22 7.70 9.84
C ILE A 33 -12.06 6.72 9.69
N TYR A 34 -12.21 5.61 10.39
CA TYR A 34 -11.29 4.52 10.39
C TYR A 34 -11.47 3.72 9.10
N ALA A 35 -10.51 3.85 8.20
CA ALA A 35 -10.36 2.90 7.13
C ALA A 35 -9.73 1.65 7.75
N ALA A 36 -10.51 0.60 7.92
CA ALA A 36 -9.91 -0.74 7.81
C ALA A 36 -9.50 -0.87 6.33
N ALA A 37 -8.34 -0.31 6.00
CA ALA A 37 -7.85 -0.17 4.64
C ALA A 37 -7.39 -1.52 4.13
N PHE A 38 -8.35 -2.33 3.70
CA PHE A 38 -8.11 -3.30 2.65
C PHE A 38 -9.03 -2.93 1.49
N THR A 39 -8.73 -1.73 0.98
CA THR A 39 -9.25 -1.24 -0.29
C THR A 39 -8.64 -2.11 -1.39
N GLU A 40 -9.40 -2.41 -2.44
CA GLU A 40 -8.85 -2.22 -3.78
C GLU A 40 -8.45 -0.73 -3.87
N ILE A 41 -7.31 -0.39 -3.26
CA ILE A 41 -6.55 0.85 -3.37
C ILE A 41 -7.28 2.11 -2.88
N LYS A 42 -6.60 2.96 -2.09
CA LYS A 42 -7.02 4.29 -1.63
C LYS A 42 -8.03 4.97 -2.61
N GLY A 43 -9.30 5.02 -2.20
CA GLY A 43 -10.41 5.59 -2.96
C GLY A 43 -10.93 4.65 -4.05
N MET A 44 -12.21 4.27 -4.00
CA MET A 44 -12.86 3.69 -5.18
C MET A 44 -12.92 4.77 -6.27
N LYS A 45 -11.86 4.90 -7.07
CA LYS A 45 -11.93 5.60 -8.36
C LYS A 45 -13.09 4.94 -9.13
N ASP A 46 -13.99 5.76 -9.68
CA ASP A 46 -15.18 5.33 -10.45
C ASP A 46 -16.39 4.80 -9.65
N VAL A 47 -16.68 5.32 -8.44
CA VAL A 47 -18.00 5.09 -7.82
C VAL A 47 -19.10 5.72 -8.68
N GLN A 48 -20.03 4.89 -9.17
CA GLN A 48 -21.07 5.34 -10.09
C GLN A 48 -22.35 5.76 -9.37
N ALA A 49 -22.59 5.19 -8.18
CA ALA A 49 -23.75 5.51 -7.34
C ALA A 49 -23.42 5.43 -5.85
N ILE A 50 -24.06 6.31 -5.08
CA ILE A 50 -23.97 6.39 -3.62
C ILE A 50 -25.38 6.48 -3.08
N GLU A 51 -25.74 5.56 -2.18
CA GLU A 51 -27.05 5.51 -1.52
C GLU A 51 -26.86 5.62 0.00
N PHE A 52 -27.83 6.21 0.69
CA PHE A 52 -27.87 6.27 2.15
C PHE A 52 -28.99 5.37 2.67
N VAL A 53 -28.70 4.59 3.71
CA VAL A 53 -29.64 3.65 4.33
C VAL A 53 -29.56 3.79 5.85
N GLY A 54 -30.72 3.91 6.51
CA GLY A 54 -30.81 3.99 7.98
C GLY A 54 -31.34 5.32 8.52
N GLU A 55 -30.97 5.66 9.76
CA GLU A 55 -31.54 6.78 10.51
C GLU A 55 -30.87 8.13 10.20
N GLY A 56 -31.71 9.17 10.12
CA GLY A 56 -31.34 10.58 9.97
C GLY A 56 -31.41 11.09 8.53
N THR A 57 -31.23 12.40 8.34
CA THR A 57 -31.26 13.05 7.02
C THR A 57 -30.13 12.58 6.09
N PRO A 58 -30.41 12.06 4.88
CA PRO A 58 -29.38 11.68 3.94
C PRO A 58 -28.39 12.83 3.62
N PRO A 59 -27.10 12.54 3.39
CA PRO A 59 -26.14 13.56 2.94
C PRO A 59 -26.51 14.08 1.54
N GLN A 60 -25.96 15.24 1.18
CA GLN A 60 -26.20 15.84 -0.12
C GLN A 60 -25.31 15.21 -1.20
N GLY A 61 -25.75 15.28 -2.46
CA GLY A 61 -24.98 14.78 -3.60
C GLY A 61 -25.02 13.26 -3.79
N LEU A 62 -25.96 12.57 -3.14
CA LEU A 62 -26.21 11.16 -3.43
C LEU A 62 -26.67 10.98 -4.88
N LYS A 63 -26.25 9.86 -5.48
CA LYS A 63 -26.59 9.48 -6.85
C LYS A 63 -27.17 8.07 -6.80
N PRO A 64 -28.50 7.90 -6.92
CA PRO A 64 -29.12 6.57 -6.92
C PRO A 64 -28.61 5.71 -8.08
N ALA A 65 -28.48 4.41 -7.84
CA ALA A 65 -27.96 3.49 -8.85
C ALA A 65 -28.91 3.36 -10.05
N GLN A 66 -28.35 3.46 -11.26
CA GLN A 66 -29.05 3.31 -12.53
C GLN A 66 -28.79 1.93 -13.16
N PRO A 67 -29.65 1.46 -14.08
CA PRO A 67 -29.35 0.29 -14.90
C PRO A 67 -28.01 0.47 -15.62
N GLY A 68 -27.10 -0.51 -15.49
CA GLY A 68 -25.75 -0.44 -16.06
C GLY A 68 -24.66 0.03 -15.09
N ASP A 69 -25.00 0.62 -13.94
CA ASP A 69 -24.01 0.88 -12.90
C ASP A 69 -23.47 -0.44 -12.33
N THR A 70 -22.15 -0.54 -12.24
CA THR A 70 -21.39 -1.73 -11.80
C THR A 70 -20.74 -1.55 -10.43
N ARG A 71 -20.58 -0.30 -9.96
CA ARG A 71 -19.95 0.04 -8.67
C ARG A 71 -20.86 0.96 -7.84
N VAL A 72 -21.26 0.49 -6.67
CA VAL A 72 -22.18 1.20 -5.77
C VAL A 72 -21.61 1.26 -4.37
N VAL A 73 -21.79 2.38 -3.68
CA VAL A 73 -21.48 2.50 -2.25
C VAL A 73 -22.74 2.77 -1.43
N LEU A 74 -22.90 2.02 -0.36
CA LEU A 74 -23.98 2.20 0.62
C LEU A 74 -23.42 2.87 1.88
N ILE A 75 -23.94 4.04 2.22
CA ILE A 75 -23.65 4.72 3.49
C ILE A 75 -24.72 4.31 4.50
N PHE A 76 -24.32 3.54 5.51
CA PHE A 76 -25.20 3.07 6.57
C PHE A 76 -25.15 3.97 7.80
N GLY A 77 -26.29 4.60 8.12
CA GLY A 77 -26.50 5.38 9.33
C GLY A 77 -27.27 4.58 10.40
N PRO A 78 -26.61 3.97 11.40
CA PRO A 78 -27.31 3.29 12.48
C PRO A 78 -28.02 4.28 13.41
N SER A 79 -28.92 3.73 14.21
CA SER A 79 -29.66 4.50 15.21
C SER A 79 -28.73 5.15 16.25
N THR A 80 -28.91 6.46 16.45
CA THR A 80 -28.15 7.28 17.40
C THR A 80 -28.86 7.44 18.74
N SER A 81 -29.99 6.76 18.96
CA SER A 81 -30.83 6.94 20.14
C SER A 81 -30.10 6.69 21.47
N THR A 82 -29.06 5.85 21.47
CA THR A 82 -28.12 5.71 22.58
C THR A 82 -26.71 5.41 22.08
N ALA A 83 -25.69 5.88 22.81
CA ALA A 83 -24.28 5.60 22.52
C ALA A 83 -23.88 4.12 22.66
N TRP A 84 -24.76 3.27 23.20
CA TRP A 84 -24.50 1.85 23.47
C TRP A 84 -25.12 0.91 22.43
N LYS A 85 -25.95 1.42 21.51
CA LYS A 85 -26.43 0.61 20.40
C LYS A 85 -25.23 0.19 19.56
N LYS A 86 -25.09 -1.12 19.36
CA LYS A 86 -23.99 -1.71 18.59
C LYS A 86 -23.97 -1.26 17.13
N GLY A 87 -25.07 -0.69 16.62
CA GLY A 87 -25.16 -0.22 15.24
C GLY A 87 -25.15 -1.37 14.22
N ALA A 88 -25.71 -2.53 14.56
CA ALA A 88 -25.83 -3.64 13.60
C ALA A 88 -26.66 -3.24 12.38
N TRP A 89 -26.34 -3.81 11.21
CA TRP A 89 -27.10 -3.55 9.98
C TRP A 89 -28.56 -3.96 10.16
N THR A 90 -29.45 -3.04 9.81
CA THR A 90 -30.90 -3.26 9.77
C THR A 90 -31.26 -4.20 8.63
N ASP A 91 -32.46 -4.77 8.67
CA ASP A 91 -32.96 -5.61 7.56
C ASP A 91 -33.10 -4.80 6.27
N GLU A 92 -33.38 -3.50 6.37
CA GLU A 92 -33.35 -2.56 5.24
C GLU A 92 -31.93 -2.47 4.62
N MET A 93 -30.88 -2.30 5.44
CA MET A 93 -29.50 -2.26 4.96
C MET A 93 -29.09 -3.59 4.31
N LYS A 94 -29.44 -4.72 4.92
CA LYS A 94 -29.15 -6.05 4.36
C LYS A 94 -29.90 -6.27 3.04
N ALA A 95 -31.16 -5.85 2.95
CA ALA A 95 -31.94 -5.93 1.73
C ALA A 95 -31.36 -5.03 0.62
N ALA A 96 -30.92 -3.81 0.95
CA ALA A 96 -30.24 -2.92 0.01
C ALA A 96 -28.96 -3.57 -0.54
N LEU A 97 -28.12 -4.11 0.35
CA LEU A 97 -26.92 -4.84 -0.04
C LEU A 97 -27.23 -6.03 -0.96
N ALA A 98 -28.19 -6.88 -0.57
CA ALA A 98 -28.57 -8.06 -1.34
C ALA A 98 -29.09 -7.71 -2.74
N ARG A 99 -29.87 -6.63 -2.88
CA ARG A 99 -30.36 -6.17 -4.19
C ARG A 99 -29.22 -5.78 -5.13
N HIS A 100 -28.23 -5.04 -4.65
CA HIS A 100 -27.10 -4.62 -5.49
C HIS A 100 -26.19 -5.80 -5.84
N GLN A 101 -25.97 -6.72 -4.91
CA GLN A 101 -25.22 -7.95 -5.16
C GLN A 101 -25.91 -8.86 -6.18
N ALA A 102 -27.23 -9.03 -6.07
CA ALA A 102 -28.03 -9.80 -7.03
C ALA A 102 -28.02 -9.19 -8.44
N ALA A 103 -27.85 -7.87 -8.54
CA ALA A 103 -27.65 -7.16 -9.81
C ALA A 103 -26.21 -7.27 -10.36
N GLY A 104 -25.33 -8.04 -9.74
CA GLY A 104 -23.94 -8.24 -10.17
C GLY A 104 -23.02 -7.04 -9.91
N ARG A 105 -23.42 -6.11 -9.05
CA ARG A 105 -22.64 -4.90 -8.76
C ARG A 105 -21.57 -5.19 -7.70
N LYS A 106 -20.39 -4.59 -7.85
CA LYS A 106 -19.41 -4.48 -6.76
C LYS A 106 -19.92 -3.44 -5.76
N VAL A 107 -20.06 -3.84 -4.49
CA VAL A 107 -20.67 -3.00 -3.45
C VAL A 107 -19.65 -2.64 -2.37
N GLY A 108 -19.46 -1.36 -2.12
CA GLY A 108 -18.77 -0.84 -0.93
C GLY A 108 -19.75 -0.41 0.16
N VAL A 109 -19.31 -0.38 1.42
CA VAL A 109 -20.12 0.11 2.55
C VAL A 109 -19.35 1.10 3.40
N VAL A 110 -19.99 2.23 3.75
CA VAL A 110 -19.55 3.10 4.84
C VAL A 110 -20.44 2.84 6.06
N HIS A 111 -19.86 2.34 7.14
CA HIS A 111 -20.54 2.07 8.41
C HIS A 111 -20.34 3.24 9.37
N LEU A 112 -21.37 4.05 9.61
CA LEU A 112 -21.31 5.24 10.47
C LEU A 112 -21.77 4.95 11.91
N GLY A 113 -21.18 3.96 12.56
CA GLY A 113 -21.47 3.67 13.96
C GLY A 113 -20.43 2.80 14.63
N ASN A 114 -20.78 2.30 15.81
CA ASN A 114 -19.89 1.44 16.59
C ASN A 114 -19.40 0.25 15.72
N PRO A 115 -18.08 0.03 15.58
CA PRO A 115 -17.55 -1.04 14.73
C PRO A 115 -18.04 -2.44 15.12
N TYR A 116 -18.35 -2.67 16.40
CA TYR A 116 -18.86 -3.96 16.87
C TYR A 116 -20.22 -4.35 16.27
N GLY A 117 -20.95 -3.42 15.65
CA GLY A 117 -22.17 -3.72 14.89
C GLY A 117 -21.94 -4.56 13.64
N LEU A 118 -20.71 -4.57 13.13
CA LEU A 118 -20.31 -5.37 11.99
C LEU A 118 -20.13 -6.86 12.35
N ARG A 119 -20.03 -7.20 13.64
CA ARG A 119 -19.92 -8.61 14.05
C ARG A 119 -21.18 -9.38 13.66
N GLY A 120 -20.98 -10.48 12.93
CA GLY A 120 -22.06 -11.30 12.37
C GLY A 120 -22.68 -10.76 11.08
N GLN A 121 -22.17 -9.64 10.54
CA GLN A 121 -22.58 -9.14 9.22
C GLN A 121 -21.73 -9.76 8.12
N SER A 122 -22.34 -9.96 6.95
CA SER A 122 -21.63 -10.47 5.77
C SER A 122 -20.88 -9.34 5.06
N VAL A 123 -19.66 -9.06 5.51
CA VAL A 123 -18.78 -8.02 4.92
C VAL A 123 -17.75 -8.59 3.93
N ALA A 124 -17.62 -9.92 3.86
CA ALA A 124 -16.55 -10.59 3.12
C ALA A 124 -16.56 -10.33 1.60
N SER A 125 -17.75 -10.15 1.02
CA SER A 125 -17.96 -9.93 -0.42
C SER A 125 -18.00 -8.44 -0.80
N LEU A 126 -17.78 -7.53 0.16
CA LEU A 126 -17.72 -6.10 -0.14
C LEU A 126 -16.45 -5.78 -0.93
N ALA A 127 -16.57 -4.84 -1.87
CA ALA A 127 -15.44 -4.28 -2.59
C ALA A 127 -14.67 -3.23 -1.75
N GLY A 128 -15.25 -2.78 -0.64
CA GLY A 128 -14.62 -1.87 0.32
C GLY A 128 -15.50 -1.63 1.56
N LEU A 129 -14.86 -1.35 2.69
CA LEU A 129 -15.52 -1.05 3.96
C LEU A 129 -14.83 0.13 4.65
N TRP A 130 -15.57 1.20 4.88
CA TRP A 130 -15.14 2.35 5.69
C TRP A 130 -15.91 2.35 7.00
N VAL A 131 -15.29 2.75 8.10
CA VAL A 131 -15.92 2.75 9.42
C VAL A 131 -15.77 4.12 10.08
N GLY A 132 -16.84 4.89 10.15
CA GLY A 132 -16.94 6.10 10.97
C GLY A 132 -17.69 5.81 12.27
N TYR A 133 -17.30 6.38 13.40
CA TYR A 133 -17.94 6.05 14.69
C TYR A 133 -19.30 6.73 14.90
N GLU A 134 -19.53 7.88 14.26
CA GLU A 134 -20.71 8.70 14.50
C GLU A 134 -21.59 8.82 13.25
N ASN A 135 -22.91 8.85 13.47
CA ASN A 135 -23.92 9.12 12.45
C ASN A 135 -24.48 10.54 12.65
N THR A 136 -23.64 11.54 12.40
CA THR A 136 -23.98 12.97 12.41
C THR A 136 -24.20 13.48 10.98
N PRO A 137 -24.88 14.63 10.78
CA PRO A 137 -24.92 15.27 9.45
C PRO A 137 -23.53 15.47 8.83
N GLU A 138 -22.54 15.88 9.64
CA GLU A 138 -21.19 16.19 9.20
C GLU A 138 -20.42 14.92 8.77
N THR A 139 -20.48 13.86 9.58
CA THR A 139 -19.83 12.57 9.25
C THR A 139 -20.46 11.89 8.03
N ARG A 140 -21.78 12.03 7.83
CA ARG A 140 -22.45 11.56 6.60
C ARG A 140 -22.00 12.33 5.38
N GLN A 141 -21.86 13.65 5.48
CA GLN A 141 -21.34 14.45 4.37
C GLN A 141 -19.88 14.13 4.09
N LEU A 142 -19.07 13.92 5.13
CA LEU A 142 -17.68 13.47 5.01
C LEU A 142 -17.57 12.13 4.31
N ALA A 143 -18.44 11.18 4.65
CA ALA A 143 -18.47 9.86 4.02
C ALA A 143 -18.64 9.98 2.50
N VAL A 144 -19.49 10.89 2.01
CA VAL A 144 -19.64 11.13 0.57
C VAL A 144 -18.34 11.64 -0.05
N SER A 145 -17.68 12.61 0.59
CA SER A 145 -16.40 13.15 0.11
C SER A 145 -15.28 12.12 0.13
N VAL A 146 -15.21 11.27 1.15
CA VAL A 146 -14.26 10.14 1.23
C VAL A 146 -14.51 9.13 0.12
N VAL A 147 -15.77 8.75 -0.09
CA VAL A 147 -16.16 7.78 -1.13
C VAL A 147 -15.84 8.29 -2.53
N ARG A 148 -15.92 9.60 -2.75
CA ARG A 148 -15.54 10.25 -4.02
C ARG A 148 -14.04 10.50 -4.18
N GLY A 149 -13.24 10.21 -3.15
CA GLY A 149 -11.80 10.51 -3.14
C GLY A 149 -11.47 12.00 -3.00
N GLU A 150 -12.44 12.85 -2.61
CA GLU A 150 -12.20 14.26 -2.31
C GLU A 150 -11.41 14.43 -1.00
N HIS A 151 -11.51 13.45 -0.10
CA HIS A 151 -10.75 13.38 1.15
C HIS A 151 -10.22 11.96 1.38
N ALA A 152 -9.01 11.83 1.92
CA ALA A 152 -8.49 10.54 2.35
C ALA A 152 -9.15 10.06 3.65
N ALA A 153 -9.39 8.76 3.79
CA ALA A 153 -9.72 8.12 5.05
C ALA A 153 -8.44 7.51 5.63
N THR A 154 -7.86 8.18 6.63
CA THR A 154 -6.53 7.84 7.18
C THR A 154 -6.59 7.26 8.59
N GLY A 155 -7.78 7.11 9.18
CA GLY A 155 -7.91 6.57 10.53
C GLY A 155 -7.64 5.06 10.59
N THR A 156 -7.00 4.59 11.67
CA THR A 156 -6.81 3.16 12.00
C THR A 156 -7.81 2.70 13.06
N LEU A 157 -8.56 1.62 12.81
CA LEU A 157 -9.57 1.12 13.77
C LEU A 157 -8.96 0.90 15.17
N PRO A 158 -9.45 1.54 16.24
CA PRO A 158 -8.86 1.44 17.57
C PRO A 158 -9.33 0.18 18.33
N VAL A 159 -9.95 -0.77 17.61
CA VAL A 159 -10.59 -1.96 18.16
C VAL A 159 -10.32 -3.20 17.29
N ASN A 160 -10.13 -4.34 17.95
CA ASN A 160 -9.85 -5.62 17.30
C ASN A 160 -11.11 -6.47 17.09
N GLY A 161 -11.01 -7.48 16.21
CA GLY A 161 -12.07 -8.46 16.00
C GLY A 161 -13.31 -7.89 15.32
N ILE A 162 -13.11 -6.90 14.44
CA ILE A 162 -14.10 -6.38 13.50
C ILE A 162 -13.88 -7.10 12.17
N PRO A 163 -14.93 -7.66 11.55
CA PRO A 163 -14.75 -8.33 10.28
C PRO A 163 -14.44 -7.29 9.18
N ALA A 164 -13.53 -7.62 8.28
CA ALA A 164 -13.14 -6.81 7.13
C ALA A 164 -13.52 -7.52 5.82
N PRO A 165 -13.66 -6.77 4.70
CA PRO A 165 -13.67 -7.39 3.38
C PRO A 165 -12.45 -8.28 3.24
N LYS A 166 -12.61 -9.48 2.68
CA LYS A 166 -11.46 -10.38 2.59
C LYS A 166 -10.55 -9.92 1.46
N MET A 167 -9.33 -9.48 1.81
CA MET A 167 -8.24 -9.44 0.84
C MET A 167 -7.69 -10.85 0.65
N LEU A 168 -7.67 -11.30 -0.61
CA LEU A 168 -7.29 -12.64 -1.04
C LEU A 168 -8.06 -13.77 -0.32
N GLN A 169 -9.16 -14.25 -0.91
CA GLN A 169 -9.95 -15.35 -0.32
C GLN A 169 -9.41 -16.70 -0.73
N ALA A 170 -9.16 -17.60 0.22
CA ALA A 170 -9.01 -19.01 -0.12
C ALA A 170 -10.34 -19.54 -0.68
N VAL A 171 -10.31 -20.07 -1.90
CA VAL A 171 -11.45 -20.75 -2.54
C VAL A 171 -10.99 -22.07 -3.15
N ASP A 172 -11.94 -22.95 -3.45
CA ASP A 172 -11.61 -24.17 -4.19
C ASP A 172 -11.32 -23.87 -5.67
N LEU A 173 -10.56 -24.77 -6.29
CA LEU A 173 -10.12 -24.65 -7.68
C LEU A 173 -11.29 -24.42 -8.66
N LYS A 174 -12.42 -25.10 -8.45
CA LYS A 174 -13.56 -25.04 -9.37
C LYS A 174 -14.22 -23.67 -9.31
N THR A 175 -14.38 -23.11 -8.12
CA THR A 175 -14.96 -21.76 -7.93
C THR A 175 -14.15 -20.68 -8.65
N ALA A 176 -12.82 -20.73 -8.55
CA ALA A 176 -11.92 -19.82 -9.27
C ALA A 176 -11.68 -20.21 -10.75
N GLY A 177 -12.39 -21.21 -11.27
CA GLY A 177 -12.30 -21.62 -12.67
C GLY A 177 -10.96 -22.24 -13.08
N PHE A 178 -10.28 -22.91 -12.15
CA PHE A 178 -9.09 -23.71 -12.40
C PHE A 178 -9.44 -25.19 -12.59
N SER A 179 -8.55 -25.92 -13.27
CA SER A 179 -8.61 -27.38 -13.32
C SER A 179 -8.40 -27.97 -11.93
N ALA A 180 -9.11 -29.05 -11.61
CA ALA A 180 -8.93 -29.81 -10.37
C ALA A 180 -7.50 -30.35 -10.20
N ASP A 181 -6.76 -30.46 -11.30
CA ASP A 181 -5.39 -30.98 -11.32
C ASP A 181 -4.31 -29.92 -11.08
N LEU A 182 -4.68 -28.64 -10.90
CA LEU A 182 -3.73 -27.53 -10.77
C LEU A 182 -2.67 -27.81 -9.69
N ASP A 183 -3.12 -28.19 -8.49
CA ASP A 183 -2.23 -28.44 -7.35
C ASP A 183 -1.23 -29.54 -7.65
N ARG A 184 -1.70 -30.67 -8.21
CA ARG A 184 -0.84 -31.79 -8.63
C ARG A 184 0.17 -31.36 -9.70
N ASN A 185 -0.27 -30.57 -10.68
CA ASN A 185 0.59 -30.11 -11.77
C ASN A 185 1.66 -29.13 -11.28
N VAL A 186 1.31 -28.20 -10.39
CA VAL A 186 2.28 -27.29 -9.75
C VAL A 186 3.28 -28.08 -8.92
N ALA A 187 2.81 -28.99 -8.06
CA ALA A 187 3.68 -29.84 -7.25
C ALA A 187 4.66 -30.65 -8.12
N ALA A 188 4.21 -31.19 -9.26
CA ALA A 188 5.08 -31.92 -10.18
C ALA A 188 6.17 -31.03 -10.81
N VAL A 189 5.86 -29.77 -11.15
CA VAL A 189 6.86 -28.80 -11.66
C VAL A 189 7.88 -28.46 -10.57
N VAL A 190 7.41 -28.17 -9.35
CA VAL A 190 8.26 -27.85 -8.21
C VAL A 190 9.16 -29.03 -7.86
N GLN A 191 8.61 -30.24 -7.81
CA GLN A 191 9.37 -31.45 -7.48
C GLN A 191 10.51 -31.70 -8.47
N ARG A 192 10.31 -31.47 -9.77
CA ARG A 192 11.40 -31.55 -10.75
C ARG A 192 12.56 -30.60 -10.42
N GLY A 193 12.28 -29.40 -9.92
CA GLY A 193 13.31 -28.44 -9.51
C GLY A 193 14.04 -28.88 -8.24
N LEU A 194 13.32 -29.44 -7.27
CA LEU A 194 13.89 -30.00 -6.04
C LEU A 194 14.78 -31.22 -6.35
N ASP A 195 14.30 -32.16 -7.16
CA ASP A 195 15.04 -33.37 -7.57
C ASP A 195 16.32 -33.00 -8.34
N ALA A 196 16.24 -31.97 -9.19
CA ALA A 196 17.39 -31.41 -9.91
C ALA A 196 18.31 -30.55 -9.03
N LYS A 197 17.97 -30.33 -7.76
CA LYS A 197 18.69 -29.45 -6.82
C LYS A 197 18.86 -28.01 -7.34
N ALA A 198 17.90 -27.52 -8.12
CA ALA A 198 17.91 -26.15 -8.63
C ALA A 198 17.68 -25.11 -7.52
N TYR A 199 16.95 -25.51 -6.47
CA TYR A 199 16.71 -24.74 -5.25
C TYR A 199 16.40 -25.71 -4.09
N PRO A 200 16.67 -25.33 -2.82
CA PRO A 200 16.40 -26.19 -1.67
C PRO A 200 14.91 -26.24 -1.30
N GLY A 201 14.15 -25.21 -1.69
CA GLY A 201 12.73 -25.03 -1.39
C GLY A 201 12.17 -23.78 -2.07
N CYS A 202 10.85 -23.66 -2.10
CA CYS A 202 10.17 -22.49 -2.66
C CYS A 202 8.74 -22.35 -2.11
N GLN A 203 8.17 -21.15 -2.23
CA GLN A 203 6.76 -20.88 -2.00
C GLN A 203 6.04 -20.65 -3.33
N VAL A 204 4.82 -21.16 -3.46
CA VAL A 204 3.95 -20.87 -4.61
C VAL A 204 2.61 -20.37 -4.12
N LEU A 205 2.22 -19.18 -4.62
CA LEU A 205 0.88 -18.62 -4.48
C LEU A 205 0.23 -18.48 -5.86
N VAL A 206 -0.99 -18.99 -6.00
CA VAL A 206 -1.82 -18.83 -7.20
C VAL A 206 -3.15 -18.22 -6.80
N ALA A 207 -3.48 -17.10 -7.42
CA ALA A 207 -4.75 -16.43 -7.24
C ALA A 207 -5.35 -15.98 -8.57
N ARG A 208 -6.67 -15.92 -8.64
CA ARG A 208 -7.42 -15.37 -9.78
C ARG A 208 -8.57 -14.53 -9.26
N HIS A 209 -8.73 -13.32 -9.79
CA HIS A 209 -9.80 -12.40 -9.39
C HIS A 209 -9.86 -12.11 -7.87
N GLY A 210 -8.70 -12.12 -7.20
CA GLY A 210 -8.63 -11.93 -5.74
C GLY A 210 -8.96 -13.20 -4.94
N GLU A 211 -9.09 -14.36 -5.59
CA GLU A 211 -9.31 -15.64 -4.94
C GLU A 211 -8.06 -16.51 -5.03
N VAL A 212 -7.48 -16.85 -3.88
CA VAL A 212 -6.33 -17.74 -3.74
C VAL A 212 -6.81 -19.19 -3.82
N VAL A 213 -6.21 -19.96 -4.71
CA VAL A 213 -6.50 -21.39 -4.84
C VAL A 213 -5.33 -22.28 -4.41
N LEU A 214 -4.14 -21.68 -4.30
CA LEU A 214 -2.94 -22.37 -3.86
C LEU A 214 -2.06 -21.38 -3.11
N HIS A 215 -1.62 -21.74 -1.92
CA HIS A 215 -0.60 -21.02 -1.15
C HIS A 215 0.16 -22.04 -0.32
N LYS A 216 1.30 -22.52 -0.85
CA LYS A 216 2.04 -23.65 -0.27
C LYS A 216 3.54 -23.41 -0.32
N GLY A 217 4.22 -23.91 0.71
CA GLY A 217 5.66 -24.09 0.72
C GLY A 217 6.05 -25.52 0.31
N TYR A 218 7.21 -25.64 -0.32
CA TYR A 218 7.80 -26.90 -0.77
C TYR A 218 9.28 -26.94 -0.39
N GLY A 219 9.79 -28.12 -0.03
CA GLY A 219 11.20 -28.30 0.33
C GLY A 219 11.57 -27.58 1.64
N THR A 220 12.81 -27.11 1.69
CA THR A 220 13.41 -26.47 2.88
C THR A 220 14.15 -25.19 2.52
N LEU A 221 14.34 -24.29 3.47
CA LEU A 221 15.09 -23.06 3.27
C LEU A 221 16.60 -23.33 3.15
N ASP A 222 17.13 -24.24 3.96
CA ASP A 222 18.57 -24.48 4.14
C ASP A 222 18.96 -25.97 4.16
N GLY A 223 18.05 -26.86 3.73
CA GLY A 223 18.18 -28.31 3.85
C GLY A 223 17.54 -28.88 5.12
N THR A 224 17.13 -28.05 6.08
CA THR A 224 16.57 -28.48 7.37
C THR A 224 15.24 -27.81 7.71
N ALA A 225 15.15 -26.49 7.59
CA ALA A 225 13.96 -25.74 7.96
C ALA A 225 12.90 -25.83 6.83
N PRO A 226 11.69 -26.37 7.08
CA PRO A 226 10.67 -26.49 6.04
C PRO A 226 10.18 -25.12 5.58
N VAL A 227 9.94 -24.98 4.28
CA VAL A 227 9.30 -23.77 3.74
C VAL A 227 7.81 -23.82 4.06
N THR A 228 7.30 -22.73 4.63
CA THR A 228 5.88 -22.51 4.91
C THR A 228 5.36 -21.27 4.17
N PRO A 229 4.04 -21.07 4.10
CA PRO A 229 3.46 -19.84 3.58
C PRO A 229 3.93 -18.54 4.28
N GLU A 230 4.49 -18.64 5.48
CA GLU A 230 5.01 -17.53 6.29
C GLU A 230 6.53 -17.37 6.19
N THR A 231 7.21 -18.22 5.43
CA THR A 231 8.67 -18.11 5.20
C THR A 231 8.98 -16.83 4.43
N VAL A 232 9.86 -16.01 4.99
CA VAL A 232 10.29 -14.74 4.40
C VAL A 232 11.54 -14.96 3.55
N TYR A 233 11.53 -14.39 2.34
CA TYR A 233 12.65 -14.44 1.40
C TYR A 233 13.19 -13.04 1.13
N ASP A 234 14.49 -12.94 0.90
CA ASP A 234 15.04 -11.81 0.13
C ASP A 234 14.54 -11.94 -1.31
N ILE A 235 13.84 -10.91 -1.79
CA ILE A 235 13.23 -10.87 -3.12
C ILE A 235 14.14 -10.19 -4.16
N ALA A 236 15.35 -9.78 -3.77
CA ALA A 236 16.37 -9.19 -4.62
C ALA A 236 15.78 -8.10 -5.55
N SER A 237 16.01 -8.20 -6.85
CA SER A 237 15.57 -7.20 -7.83
C SER A 237 14.05 -6.99 -7.94
N VAL A 238 13.22 -7.88 -7.38
CA VAL A 238 11.77 -7.63 -7.24
C VAL A 238 11.50 -6.40 -6.36
N THR A 239 12.44 -6.05 -5.45
CA THR A 239 12.43 -4.82 -4.65
C THR A 239 12.19 -3.57 -5.50
N LYS A 240 12.69 -3.51 -6.74
CA LYS A 240 12.45 -2.37 -7.64
C LYS A 240 10.96 -2.10 -7.86
N ILE A 241 10.21 -3.17 -8.12
CA ILE A 241 8.78 -3.12 -8.43
C ILE A 241 7.95 -3.00 -7.15
N MET A 242 8.39 -3.61 -6.06
CA MET A 242 7.66 -3.58 -4.78
C MET A 242 7.95 -2.32 -3.95
N ALA A 243 9.12 -1.71 -4.09
CA ALA A 243 9.55 -0.58 -3.26
C ALA A 243 9.59 0.73 -4.05
N SER A 244 10.40 0.80 -5.10
CA SER A 244 10.65 2.08 -5.77
C SER A 244 9.52 2.48 -6.72
N VAL A 245 8.97 1.55 -7.50
CA VAL A 245 7.92 1.85 -8.50
C VAL A 245 6.65 2.45 -7.88
N PRO A 246 6.10 1.97 -6.76
CA PRO A 246 4.92 2.56 -6.13
C PRO A 246 5.11 4.05 -5.82
N LEU A 247 6.24 4.40 -5.22
CA LEU A 247 6.58 5.78 -4.86
C LEU A 247 6.89 6.66 -6.10
N LEU A 248 7.44 6.07 -7.16
CA LEU A 248 7.63 6.76 -8.44
C LEU A 248 6.31 6.98 -9.19
N LEU A 249 5.34 6.08 -9.04
CA LEU A 249 3.99 6.26 -9.55
C LEU A 249 3.26 7.37 -8.79
N GLU A 250 3.44 7.48 -7.47
CA GLU A 250 2.94 8.63 -6.71
C GLU A 250 3.57 9.94 -7.20
N ALA A 251 4.88 9.96 -7.48
CA ALA A 251 5.54 11.10 -8.12
C ALA A 251 4.90 11.47 -9.47
N TYR A 252 4.63 10.46 -10.28
CA TYR A 252 3.97 10.63 -11.58
C TYR A 252 2.53 11.14 -11.45
N ASP A 253 1.76 10.65 -10.48
CA ASP A 253 0.37 11.07 -10.26
C ASP A 253 0.30 12.54 -9.82
N GLU A 254 1.27 13.01 -9.04
CA GLU A 254 1.35 14.42 -8.61
C GLU A 254 1.87 15.36 -9.70
N GLU A 255 2.94 14.97 -10.40
CA GLU A 255 3.62 15.82 -11.39
C GLU A 255 3.03 15.67 -12.82
N GLY A 256 2.25 14.62 -13.06
CA GLY A 256 1.70 14.24 -14.34
C GLY A 256 2.73 13.66 -15.33
N PRO A 257 2.35 13.51 -16.62
CA PRO A 257 3.19 12.92 -17.67
C PRO A 257 4.55 13.60 -17.88
N GLY A 258 4.67 14.86 -17.45
CA GLY A 258 5.92 15.63 -17.51
C GLY A 258 7.06 15.00 -16.70
N PHE A 259 6.74 14.24 -15.65
CA PHE A 259 7.73 13.54 -14.82
C PHE A 259 8.66 12.65 -15.64
N LEU A 260 8.12 11.88 -16.59
CA LEU A 260 8.87 10.91 -17.39
C LEU A 260 9.92 11.53 -18.30
N VAL A 261 9.70 12.78 -18.73
CA VAL A 261 10.60 13.50 -19.64
C VAL A 261 11.59 14.43 -18.91
N ARG A 262 11.49 14.54 -17.58
CA ARG A 262 12.49 15.24 -16.78
C ARG A 262 13.84 14.55 -16.88
N THR A 263 14.90 15.34 -16.79
CA THR A 263 16.27 14.83 -16.73
C THR A 263 16.67 14.50 -15.30
N MET A 264 17.58 13.53 -15.11
CA MET A 264 18.00 13.10 -13.77
C MET A 264 18.60 14.23 -12.93
N ASP A 265 19.23 15.23 -13.54
CA ASP A 265 19.74 16.42 -12.85
C ASP A 265 18.67 17.44 -12.44
N GLN A 266 17.47 17.35 -13.01
CA GLN A 266 16.29 18.06 -12.50
C GLN A 266 15.75 17.37 -11.26
N LEU A 267 15.88 16.04 -11.15
CA LEU A 267 15.49 15.27 -9.95
C LEU A 267 16.53 15.42 -8.84
N LEU A 268 17.81 15.34 -9.21
CA LEU A 268 18.96 15.35 -8.31
C LEU A 268 19.99 16.40 -8.78
N PRO A 269 19.95 17.63 -8.22
CA PRO A 269 20.84 18.72 -8.64
C PRO A 269 22.34 18.42 -8.61
N GLU A 270 22.79 17.48 -7.77
CA GLU A 270 24.18 17.01 -7.71
C GLU A 270 24.65 16.27 -8.97
N LEU A 271 23.72 15.84 -9.84
CA LEU A 271 24.05 15.18 -11.11
C LEU A 271 24.32 16.18 -12.23
N ARG A 272 24.20 17.49 -11.99
CA ARG A 272 24.47 18.53 -13.01
C ARG A 272 25.88 18.38 -13.58
N GLY A 273 25.99 18.45 -14.90
CA GLY A 273 27.25 18.30 -15.63
C GLY A 273 27.70 16.85 -15.86
N THR A 274 27.04 15.86 -15.26
CA THR A 274 27.34 14.44 -15.48
C THR A 274 26.63 13.90 -16.72
N ALA A 275 27.10 12.76 -17.25
CA ALA A 275 26.45 12.11 -18.38
C ALA A 275 25.05 11.60 -18.01
N ILE A 276 24.92 10.94 -16.84
CA ILE A 276 23.64 10.42 -16.35
C ILE A 276 22.66 11.53 -15.98
N GLY A 277 23.14 12.69 -15.51
CA GLY A 277 22.32 13.86 -15.20
C GLY A 277 21.43 14.29 -16.36
N ARG A 278 21.90 14.14 -17.61
CA ARG A 278 21.15 14.51 -18.83
C ARG A 278 20.17 13.42 -19.31
N ALA A 279 20.20 12.23 -18.73
CA ALA A 279 19.29 11.15 -19.12
C ALA A 279 17.87 11.47 -18.62
N LYS A 280 16.85 11.05 -19.37
CA LYS A 280 15.45 11.20 -18.96
C LYS A 280 15.06 10.12 -17.96
N VAL A 281 14.12 10.42 -17.07
CA VAL A 281 13.55 9.45 -16.11
C VAL A 281 13.07 8.18 -16.82
N GLN A 282 12.31 8.32 -17.90
CA GLN A 282 11.84 7.18 -18.69
C GLN A 282 12.97 6.32 -19.26
N ASP A 283 14.09 6.91 -19.67
CA ASP A 283 15.22 6.17 -20.25
C ASP A 283 15.89 5.34 -19.13
N VAL A 284 15.97 5.87 -17.91
CA VAL A 284 16.52 5.16 -16.74
C VAL A 284 15.57 4.03 -16.29
N LEU A 285 14.27 4.30 -16.21
CA LEU A 285 13.24 3.30 -15.86
C LEU A 285 13.18 2.15 -16.88
N ALA A 286 13.33 2.45 -18.17
CA ALA A 286 13.31 1.47 -19.24
C ALA A 286 14.63 0.71 -19.41
N HIS A 287 15.64 0.96 -18.56
CA HIS A 287 16.98 0.40 -18.69
C HIS A 287 17.64 0.73 -20.05
N GLN A 288 17.44 1.95 -20.55
CA GLN A 288 17.93 2.44 -21.84
C GLN A 288 18.76 3.72 -21.73
N SER A 289 19.13 4.12 -20.51
CA SER A 289 19.92 5.32 -20.24
C SER A 289 21.40 5.19 -20.62
N GLY A 290 21.87 3.98 -20.91
CA GLY A 290 23.29 3.66 -21.10
C GLY A 290 24.04 3.49 -19.79
N LEU A 291 23.38 3.45 -18.63
CA LEU A 291 24.06 3.05 -17.39
C LEU A 291 24.61 1.62 -17.52
N PRO A 292 25.84 1.35 -17.04
CA PRO A 292 26.37 0.00 -17.05
C PRO A 292 25.52 -0.91 -16.16
N ALA A 293 25.50 -2.21 -16.46
CA ALA A 293 24.71 -3.17 -15.71
C ALA A 293 25.00 -3.17 -14.19
N TRP A 294 26.28 -3.02 -13.82
CA TRP A 294 26.70 -2.97 -12.42
C TRP A 294 28.02 -2.20 -12.24
N LEU A 295 28.33 -1.84 -10.99
CA LEU A 295 29.64 -1.32 -10.59
C LEU A 295 30.18 -2.15 -9.42
N PRO A 296 31.48 -2.51 -9.42
CA PRO A 296 32.11 -3.21 -8.31
C PRO A 296 32.37 -2.23 -7.17
N PHE A 297 31.35 -1.91 -6.38
CA PHE A 297 31.50 -0.95 -5.29
C PHE A 297 32.48 -1.46 -4.23
N TYR A 298 32.36 -2.73 -3.87
CA TYR A 298 33.10 -3.37 -2.79
C TYR A 298 34.61 -3.36 -2.99
N THR A 299 35.13 -3.30 -4.22
CA THR A 299 36.57 -3.40 -4.47
C THR A 299 37.36 -2.24 -3.86
N SER A 300 36.75 -1.04 -3.77
CA SER A 300 37.35 0.10 -3.07
C SER A 300 37.18 0.04 -1.55
N MET A 301 36.38 -0.90 -1.06
CA MET A 301 36.09 -1.10 0.37
C MET A 301 36.96 -2.20 0.98
N LEU A 302 37.83 -2.82 0.17
CA LEU A 302 38.78 -3.83 0.57
C LEU A 302 40.21 -3.28 0.47
N ARG A 303 41.03 -3.63 1.46
CA ARG A 303 42.47 -3.47 1.43
C ARG A 303 43.09 -4.47 0.46
N GLN A 304 44.36 -4.25 0.10
CA GLN A 304 45.12 -5.15 -0.79
C GLN A 304 45.26 -6.57 -0.24
N ASP A 305 45.20 -6.76 1.08
CA ASP A 305 45.24 -8.06 1.75
C ASP A 305 43.87 -8.77 1.80
N GLY A 306 42.83 -8.19 1.19
CA GLY A 306 41.46 -8.69 1.21
C GLY A 306 40.69 -8.37 2.50
N GLY A 307 41.31 -7.71 3.47
CA GLY A 307 40.64 -7.21 4.68
C GLY A 307 39.75 -6.01 4.39
N TYR A 308 38.81 -5.71 5.29
CA TYR A 308 37.96 -4.52 5.17
C TYR A 308 38.78 -3.23 5.32
N ASP A 309 38.57 -2.28 4.43
CA ASP A 309 39.05 -0.92 4.64
C ASP A 309 38.16 -0.24 5.69
N HIS A 310 38.76 0.03 6.85
CA HIS A 310 38.11 0.64 8.01
C HIS A 310 37.73 2.10 7.84
N HIS A 311 38.06 2.72 6.70
CA HIS A 311 37.48 3.98 6.26
C HIS A 311 36.04 3.82 5.75
N TYR A 312 35.71 2.65 5.17
CA TYR A 312 34.39 2.37 4.60
C TYR A 312 33.56 1.41 5.47
N LEU A 313 34.19 0.37 6.03
CA LEU A 313 33.50 -0.75 6.67
C LEU A 313 34.08 -1.07 8.05
N ARG A 314 33.18 -1.28 9.04
CA ARG A 314 33.52 -1.73 10.39
C ARG A 314 32.81 -3.04 10.71
N THR A 315 33.46 -3.86 11.54
CA THR A 315 32.88 -5.11 12.06
C THR A 315 32.09 -4.90 13.36
N VAL A 316 32.11 -3.68 13.90
CA VAL A 316 31.41 -3.28 15.12
C VAL A 316 30.58 -2.05 14.79
N ARG A 317 29.31 -2.08 15.22
CA ARG A 317 28.40 -0.94 15.11
C ARG A 317 28.82 0.14 16.10
N ASP A 318 28.88 1.39 15.65
CA ASP A 318 29.07 2.53 16.53
C ASP A 318 28.18 3.73 16.11
N THR A 319 28.45 4.92 16.67
CA THR A 319 27.67 6.12 16.38
C THR A 319 27.86 6.62 14.94
N VAL A 320 28.96 6.26 14.29
CA VAL A 320 29.33 6.67 12.93
C VAL A 320 28.99 5.57 11.92
N TYR A 321 29.43 4.33 12.18
CA TYR A 321 29.20 3.14 11.36
C TYR A 321 27.96 2.41 11.88
N ARG A 322 26.80 2.90 11.45
CA ARG A 322 25.48 2.42 11.92
C ARG A 322 24.61 1.81 10.83
N LEU A 323 24.99 1.91 9.56
CA LEU A 323 24.24 1.36 8.45
C LEU A 323 24.62 -0.11 8.25
N PRO A 324 23.67 -1.07 8.37
CA PRO A 324 23.96 -2.47 8.14
C PRO A 324 24.24 -2.74 6.66
N VAL A 325 25.36 -3.40 6.36
CA VAL A 325 25.69 -3.86 5.00
C VAL A 325 25.46 -5.37 4.88
N ALA A 326 25.87 -6.11 5.90
CA ALA A 326 25.69 -7.55 6.05
C ALA A 326 25.76 -7.89 7.55
N PRO A 327 25.42 -9.12 7.98
CA PRO A 327 25.56 -9.52 9.39
C PRO A 327 26.96 -9.21 9.93
N GLY A 328 27.04 -8.33 10.94
CA GLY A 328 28.29 -7.91 11.56
C GLY A 328 29.14 -6.94 10.74
N ILE A 329 28.63 -6.37 9.64
CA ILE A 329 29.34 -5.40 8.79
C ILE A 329 28.53 -4.11 8.71
N TRP A 330 29.18 -3.00 9.05
CA TRP A 330 28.56 -1.68 9.19
C TRP A 330 29.28 -0.64 8.35
N ALA A 331 28.52 0.18 7.64
CA ALA A 331 29.00 1.34 6.91
C ALA A 331 28.55 2.63 7.60
N ALA A 332 29.22 3.73 7.25
CA ALA A 332 28.83 5.07 7.66
C ALA A 332 27.90 5.73 6.61
N GLU A 333 27.16 6.76 7.01
CA GLU A 333 26.14 7.39 6.15
C GLU A 333 26.70 8.03 4.87
N TRP A 334 27.93 8.54 4.90
CA TRP A 334 28.59 9.08 3.70
C TRP A 334 28.86 8.01 2.63
N MET A 335 28.65 6.73 2.96
CA MET A 335 28.74 5.66 1.98
C MET A 335 27.73 5.85 0.86
N HIS A 336 26.50 6.27 1.16
CA HIS A 336 25.49 6.53 0.14
C HIS A 336 25.95 7.62 -0.84
N ASP A 337 26.51 8.73 -0.35
CA ASP A 337 27.04 9.80 -1.20
C ASP A 337 28.20 9.33 -2.08
N THR A 338 29.06 8.46 -1.54
CA THR A 338 30.16 7.86 -2.30
C THR A 338 29.65 6.97 -3.43
N LEU A 339 28.62 6.16 -3.18
CA LEU A 339 28.01 5.30 -4.20
C LEU A 339 27.35 6.14 -5.30
N ILE A 340 26.55 7.15 -4.93
CA ILE A 340 25.90 8.06 -5.89
C ILE A 340 26.96 8.79 -6.73
N ALA A 341 28.05 9.28 -6.12
CA ALA A 341 29.13 9.94 -6.84
C ALA A 341 29.83 9.01 -7.84
N ARG A 342 29.98 7.72 -7.52
CA ARG A 342 30.53 6.72 -8.44
C ARG A 342 29.59 6.43 -9.60
N ILE A 343 28.29 6.30 -9.35
CA ILE A 343 27.26 6.15 -10.40
C ILE A 343 27.28 7.38 -11.32
N ALA A 344 27.31 8.57 -10.74
CA ALA A 344 27.32 9.85 -11.46
C ALA A 344 28.52 9.99 -12.41
N ARG A 345 29.67 9.39 -12.07
CA ARG A 345 30.90 9.41 -12.87
C ARG A 345 31.03 8.22 -13.81
N ALA A 346 30.13 7.24 -13.75
CA ALA A 346 30.21 6.06 -14.61
C ALA A 346 30.06 6.48 -16.08
N PRO A 347 30.91 5.95 -16.98
CA PRO A 347 30.72 6.17 -18.40
C PRO A 347 29.39 5.56 -18.84
N LEU A 348 28.66 6.27 -19.71
CA LEU A 348 27.45 5.73 -20.31
C LEU A 348 27.79 4.98 -21.59
N GLY A 349 27.20 3.80 -21.73
CA GLY A 349 27.14 3.05 -22.97
C GLY A 349 26.12 3.60 -23.97
N PRO A 350 25.85 2.86 -25.04
CA PRO A 350 24.83 3.21 -26.01
C PRO A 350 23.42 3.22 -25.38
N LYS A 351 22.50 3.98 -25.98
CA LYS A 351 21.08 3.97 -25.61
C LYS A 351 20.36 2.73 -26.17
N SER A 352 20.75 1.57 -25.67
CA SER A 352 20.11 0.28 -25.89
C SER A 352 19.64 -0.29 -24.56
N TYR A 353 18.77 -1.31 -24.61
CA TYR A 353 18.37 -2.01 -23.39
C TYR A 353 19.58 -2.70 -22.75
N GLU A 354 19.94 -2.27 -21.54
CA GLU A 354 20.93 -2.89 -20.67
C GLU A 354 20.42 -2.81 -19.22
N TYR A 355 20.06 -3.98 -18.67
CA TYR A 355 19.54 -4.06 -17.30
C TYR A 355 20.55 -3.51 -16.31
N SER A 356 20.18 -2.44 -15.61
CA SER A 356 21.05 -1.72 -14.67
C SER A 356 20.33 -1.38 -13.38
N ASP A 357 20.93 -1.79 -12.26
CA ASP A 357 20.43 -1.51 -10.92
C ASP A 357 20.75 -0.07 -10.48
N LEU A 358 21.73 0.56 -11.13
CA LEU A 358 22.31 1.84 -10.71
C LEU A 358 21.29 2.99 -10.76
N GLY A 359 20.32 2.92 -11.68
CA GLY A 359 19.23 3.91 -11.76
C GLY A 359 18.38 3.94 -10.48
N TYR A 360 18.19 2.79 -9.83
CA TYR A 360 17.33 2.69 -8.64
C TYR A 360 17.98 3.29 -7.38
N TYR A 361 19.30 3.37 -7.31
CA TYR A 361 20.00 4.15 -6.28
C TYR A 361 19.69 5.64 -6.43
N LEU A 362 19.65 6.15 -7.67
CA LEU A 362 19.29 7.54 -7.96
C LEU A 362 17.81 7.79 -7.64
N PHE A 363 16.92 6.86 -7.99
CA PHE A 363 15.50 6.99 -7.65
C PHE A 363 15.26 6.97 -6.14
N GLN A 364 15.88 6.06 -5.39
CA GLN A 364 15.82 6.09 -3.93
C GLN A 364 16.24 7.46 -3.37
N ARG A 365 17.40 7.97 -3.82
CA ARG A 365 17.90 9.30 -3.39
C ARG A 365 16.92 10.43 -3.69
N TYR A 366 16.25 10.39 -4.85
CA TYR A 366 15.23 11.37 -5.22
C TYR A 366 13.98 11.26 -4.34
N LEU A 367 13.45 10.05 -4.16
CA LEU A 367 12.25 9.80 -3.36
C LEU A 367 12.43 10.21 -1.91
N GLU A 368 13.57 9.87 -1.30
CA GLU A 368 13.88 10.24 0.08
C GLU A 368 14.06 11.75 0.25
N ARG A 369 14.61 12.45 -0.74
CA ARG A 369 14.72 13.91 -0.71
C ARG A 369 13.39 14.62 -0.91
N ARG A 370 12.53 14.07 -1.76
CA ARG A 370 11.22 14.62 -2.03
C ARG A 370 10.31 14.53 -0.81
N ASP A 371 10.33 13.40 -0.11
CA ASP A 371 9.45 13.14 1.03
C ASP A 371 10.07 13.57 2.37
N GLY A 372 11.39 13.46 2.53
CA GLY A 372 12.11 13.74 3.78
C GLY A 372 12.23 12.54 4.72
N ARG A 373 11.46 11.46 4.52
CA ARG A 373 11.64 10.15 5.20
C ARG A 373 12.44 9.18 4.33
N SER A 374 13.01 8.13 4.93
CA SER A 374 13.65 7.06 4.18
C SER A 374 12.62 6.28 3.34
N MET A 375 13.07 5.64 2.26
CA MET A 375 12.18 4.88 1.38
C MET A 375 11.48 3.75 2.15
N GLU A 376 12.17 3.10 3.09
CA GLU A 376 11.61 2.07 3.96
C GLU A 376 10.49 2.62 4.84
N ARG A 377 10.65 3.84 5.39
CA ARG A 377 9.61 4.48 6.21
C ARG A 377 8.41 4.90 5.38
N GLN A 378 8.61 5.42 4.17
CA GLN A 378 7.51 5.72 3.25
C GLN A 378 6.70 4.44 2.95
N LEU A 379 7.39 3.35 2.62
CA LEU A 379 6.75 2.08 2.29
C LEU A 379 6.04 1.44 3.48
N GLU A 380 6.66 1.46 4.66
CA GLU A 380 6.02 0.98 5.89
C GLU A 380 4.79 1.83 6.23
N ASP A 381 4.91 3.14 6.25
CA ASP A 381 3.82 4.01 6.71
C ASP A 381 2.68 4.11 5.68
N ASP A 382 2.96 4.03 4.37
CA ASP A 382 2.00 4.38 3.32
C ASP A 382 1.49 3.20 2.46
N TRP A 383 2.20 2.05 2.45
CA TRP A 383 1.92 0.92 1.55
C TRP A 383 1.79 -0.45 2.22
N TYR A 384 2.70 -0.81 3.12
CA TYR A 384 2.82 -2.17 3.67
C TYR A 384 2.43 -2.28 5.14
N GLY A 385 2.52 -1.19 5.89
CA GLY A 385 2.07 -1.13 7.27
C GLY A 385 0.54 -1.20 7.39
N PRO A 386 0.04 -1.64 8.55
CA PRO A 386 -1.38 -1.87 8.81
C PRO A 386 -2.23 -0.60 8.98
#